data_AF-A0AA91EFF5-F1
#
_entry.id   AF-A0AA91EFF5-F1
#
_cell.length_a   1.000
_cell.length_b   1.000
_cell.length_c   1.000
_cell.angle_alpha   90.00
_cell.angle_beta   90.00
_cell.angle_gamma   90.00
#
_symmetry.space_group_name_H-M   'P 1'
#
loop_
_entity.id
_entity.type
_entity.pdbx_description
1 polymer ?
#
loop_
_entity_poly.entity_id
_entity_poly.type
_entity_poly.pdbx_seq_one_letter_code
_entity_poly.pdbx_strand_id
1 'polypeptide(L)'
;MNNIIKFTGSTDWSRDKVIDHLERCQMASSVTMPAEGLEHLLMQVLRYIDSQKPKSQRVSESCKAGNDIIAERQRQIIEEGWTAEHDDEHAEGEIASAAACYALFANDQGFSTPAHWPWGKERWKQAGQRRDLVKAGALILAEIERLDRAAPAQESE
;
A
#
# COMPACT_ATOMS: atom_id res chain seq x y z
N MET A 1 8.30 -38.86 30.49
CA MET A 1 6.88 -38.84 30.91
C MET A 1 6.30 -37.54 30.39
N ASN A 2 5.36 -37.59 29.44
CA ASN A 2 4.71 -36.36 28.95
C ASN A 2 3.79 -35.84 30.06
N ASN A 3 4.17 -34.72 30.68
CA ASN A 3 3.37 -34.07 31.71
C ASN A 3 2.16 -33.41 31.06
N ILE A 4 1.07 -34.18 30.92
CA ILE A 4 -0.22 -33.68 30.45
C ILE A 4 -0.95 -33.07 31.65
N ILE A 5 -1.23 -31.78 31.58
CA ILE A 5 -2.00 -31.07 32.62
C ILE A 5 -3.46 -31.04 32.22
N LYS A 6 -4.34 -31.45 33.14
CA LYS A 6 -5.79 -31.49 32.95
C LYS A 6 -6.45 -30.34 33.68
N PHE A 7 -7.23 -29.56 32.94
CA PHE A 7 -8.09 -28.54 33.50
C PHE A 7 -9.53 -29.06 33.58
N THR A 8 -9.95 -29.54 34.74
CA THR A 8 -11.31 -30.04 34.92
C THR A 8 -12.15 -29.02 35.69
N GLY A 9 -13.19 -28.46 35.06
CA GLY A 9 -14.33 -27.86 35.76
C GLY A 9 -14.33 -26.34 36.00
N SER A 10 -13.38 -25.57 35.46
CA SER A 10 -13.44 -24.11 35.49
C SER A 10 -13.99 -23.54 34.17
N THR A 11 -14.80 -22.49 34.22
CA THR A 11 -15.33 -21.77 33.05
C THR A 11 -14.73 -20.36 32.91
N ASP A 12 -13.91 -19.94 33.87
CA ASP A 12 -13.32 -18.59 33.92
C ASP A 12 -11.85 -18.63 33.45
N TRP A 13 -11.68 -18.43 32.14
CA TRP A 13 -10.42 -18.52 31.39
C TRP A 13 -9.91 -17.13 30.99
N SER A 14 -9.72 -16.26 31.98
CA SER A 14 -9.15 -14.92 31.76
C SER A 14 -7.68 -14.99 31.34
N ARG A 15 -7.23 -13.99 30.57
CA ARG A 15 -5.84 -13.88 30.07
C ARG A 15 -4.81 -14.04 31.20
N ASP A 16 -5.04 -13.38 32.33
CA ASP A 16 -4.11 -13.38 33.47
C ASP A 16 -4.01 -14.76 34.11
N LYS A 17 -5.13 -15.50 34.21
CA LYS A 17 -5.14 -16.88 34.74
C LYS A 17 -4.46 -17.87 33.79
N VAL A 18 -4.62 -17.67 32.48
CA VAL A 18 -3.94 -18.51 31.48
C VAL A 18 -2.43 -18.24 31.51
N ILE A 19 -2.01 -16.97 31.58
CA ILE A 19 -0.58 -16.59 31.65
C ILE A 19 0.06 -17.12 32.94
N ASP A 20 -0.52 -16.82 34.10
CA ASP A 20 -0.05 -17.32 35.40
C ASP A 20 0.01 -18.85 35.44
N HIS A 21 -0.93 -19.54 34.77
CA HIS A 21 -0.88 -20.99 34.68
C HIS A 21 0.23 -21.49 33.73
N LEU A 22 0.40 -20.89 32.56
CA LEU A 22 1.47 -21.25 31.62
C LEU A 22 2.86 -20.98 32.19
N GLU A 23 3.03 -19.90 32.94
CA GLU A 23 4.26 -19.55 33.65
C GLU A 23 4.59 -20.57 34.74
N ARG A 24 3.58 -21.04 35.49
CA ARG A 24 3.75 -22.16 36.45
C ARG A 24 4.09 -23.49 35.77
N CYS A 25 3.79 -23.64 34.48
CA CYS A 25 3.93 -24.91 33.79
C CYS A 25 5.34 -25.21 33.29
N GLN A 26 6.18 -24.20 32.98
CA GLN A 26 7.59 -24.19 32.50
C GLN A 26 8.17 -25.36 31.65
N MET A 27 7.43 -26.43 31.39
CA MET A 27 7.87 -27.79 31.02
C MET A 27 6.73 -28.66 30.43
N ALA A 28 5.46 -28.23 30.45
CA ALA A 28 4.36 -29.05 29.91
C ALA A 28 4.36 -29.02 28.36
N SER A 29 4.52 -30.19 27.74
CA SER A 29 4.52 -30.35 26.27
C SER A 29 3.11 -30.43 25.67
N SER A 30 2.07 -30.63 26.48
CA SER A 30 0.68 -30.61 26.04
C SER A 30 -0.30 -30.27 27.18
N VAL A 31 -1.43 -29.65 26.81
CA VAL A 31 -2.52 -29.23 27.71
C VAL A 31 -3.80 -29.95 27.30
N THR A 32 -4.57 -30.46 28.27
CA THR A 32 -5.91 -31.01 28.04
C THR A 32 -6.96 -30.13 28.72
N MET A 33 -7.92 -29.63 27.94
CA MET A 33 -8.99 -28.74 28.38
C MET A 33 -10.36 -29.15 27.80
N PRO A 34 -11.48 -28.74 28.43
CA PRO A 34 -12.83 -28.94 27.88
C PRO A 34 -12.99 -28.22 26.54
N ALA A 35 -13.91 -28.68 25.68
CA ALA A 35 -14.11 -28.16 24.32
C ALA A 35 -14.45 -26.66 24.32
N GLU A 36 -15.23 -26.21 25.29
CA GLU A 36 -15.64 -24.81 25.47
C GLU A 36 -14.46 -23.92 25.86
N GLY A 37 -13.52 -24.45 26.65
CA GLY A 37 -12.28 -23.77 27.02
C GLY A 37 -11.31 -23.64 25.84
N LEU A 38 -11.28 -24.65 24.96
CA LEU A 38 -10.47 -24.63 23.75
C LEU A 38 -10.95 -23.56 22.77
N GLU A 39 -12.27 -23.44 22.56
CA GLU A 39 -12.84 -22.44 21.66
C GLU A 39 -12.56 -21.02 22.15
N HIS A 40 -12.72 -20.77 23.45
CA HIS A 40 -12.45 -19.46 24.04
C HIS A 40 -10.95 -19.09 23.95
N LEU A 41 -10.06 -20.03 24.25
CA LEU A 41 -8.61 -19.82 24.13
C LEU A 41 -8.21 -19.61 22.67
N LEU A 42 -8.76 -20.41 21.74
CA LEU A 42 -8.53 -20.25 20.30
C LEU A 42 -8.96 -18.86 19.84
N MET A 43 -10.13 -18.38 20.26
CA MET A 43 -10.62 -17.05 19.92
C MET A 43 -9.75 -15.93 20.51
N GLN A 44 -9.23 -16.09 21.73
CA GLN A 44 -8.30 -15.13 22.32
C GLN A 44 -6.94 -15.11 21.59
N VAL A 45 -6.41 -16.28 21.24
CA VAL A 45 -5.16 -16.42 20.48
C VAL A 45 -5.33 -15.84 19.08
N LEU A 46 -6.45 -16.09 18.41
CA LEU A 46 -6.76 -15.50 17.10
C LEU A 46 -6.85 -13.97 17.19
N ARG A 47 -7.53 -13.41 18.20
CA ARG A 47 -7.58 -11.96 18.44
C ARG A 47 -6.21 -11.37 18.74
N TYR A 48 -5.38 -12.08 19.52
CA TYR A 48 -4.04 -11.64 19.84
C TYR A 48 -3.16 -11.64 18.59
N ILE A 49 -3.13 -12.73 17.82
CA ILE A 49 -2.42 -12.82 16.54
C ILE A 49 -2.87 -11.70 15.60
N ASP A 50 -4.19 -11.44 15.50
CA ASP A 50 -4.70 -10.34 14.68
C ASP A 50 -4.28 -8.96 15.20
N SER A 51 -4.24 -8.77 16.52
CA SER A 51 -3.73 -7.54 17.15
C SER A 51 -2.22 -7.34 17.02
N GLN A 52 -1.46 -8.43 16.84
CA GLN A 52 -0.01 -8.41 16.65
C GLN A 52 0.38 -8.26 15.17
N LYS A 53 -0.56 -8.34 14.23
CA LYS A 53 -0.27 -8.02 12.83
C LYS A 53 0.21 -6.56 12.75
N PRO A 54 1.39 -6.30 12.15
CA PRO A 54 1.94 -4.95 12.09
C PRO A 54 0.98 -4.02 11.34
N LYS A 55 0.81 -2.78 11.81
CA LYS A 55 -0.02 -1.74 11.16
C LYS A 55 0.32 -1.54 9.67
N SER A 56 1.55 -1.86 9.26
CA SER A 56 1.97 -1.84 7.85
C SER A 56 1.18 -2.79 6.95
N GLN A 57 0.61 -3.86 7.50
CA GLN A 57 -0.15 -4.86 6.74
C GLN A 57 -1.64 -4.51 6.62
N ARG A 58 -2.14 -3.49 7.36
CA ARG A 58 -3.44 -2.86 7.08
C ARG A 58 -3.38 -1.90 5.88
N VAL A 59 -2.18 -1.56 5.40
CA VAL A 59 -1.98 -0.69 4.22
C VAL A 59 -1.78 -1.51 2.94
N SER A 60 -1.68 -2.85 3.01
CA SER A 60 -1.36 -3.69 1.85
C SER A 60 -2.57 -4.37 1.20
N GLU A 61 -3.67 -3.66 1.04
CA GLU A 61 -4.42 -3.76 -0.22
C GLU A 61 -4.03 -2.55 -1.05
N SER A 62 -2.82 -2.62 -1.61
CA SER A 62 -2.40 -1.66 -2.64
C SER A 62 -3.49 -1.67 -3.71
N CYS A 63 -4.30 -0.61 -3.75
CA CYS A 63 -5.51 -0.63 -4.55
C CYS A 63 -5.09 -0.81 -6.01
N LYS A 64 -5.82 -1.62 -6.78
CA LYS A 64 -5.48 -1.90 -8.19
C LYS A 64 -5.13 -0.63 -8.97
N ALA A 65 -5.81 0.48 -8.70
CA ALA A 65 -5.54 1.77 -9.33
C ALA A 65 -4.16 2.36 -8.99
N GLY A 66 -3.72 2.28 -7.73
CA GLY A 66 -2.39 2.73 -7.32
C GLY A 66 -1.28 1.89 -7.97
N ASN A 67 -1.47 0.56 -8.02
CA ASN A 67 -0.53 -0.32 -8.72
C ASN A 67 -0.45 0.00 -10.22
N ASP A 68 -1.60 0.27 -10.86
CA ASP A 68 -1.64 0.63 -12.28
C ASP A 68 -0.86 1.95 -12.55
N ILE A 69 -0.95 2.94 -11.65
CA ILE A 69 -0.20 4.20 -11.73
C ILE A 69 1.30 3.96 -11.64
N ILE A 70 1.74 3.16 -10.66
CA ILE A 70 3.17 2.82 -10.48
C ILE A 70 3.68 2.06 -11.71
N ALA A 71 2.90 1.11 -12.22
CA ALA A 71 3.27 0.34 -13.41
C ALA A 71 3.41 1.23 -14.66
N GLU A 72 2.50 2.19 -14.86
CA GLU A 72 2.60 3.14 -15.97
C GLU A 72 3.81 4.07 -15.81
N ARG A 73 4.13 4.51 -14.59
CA ARG A 73 5.34 5.29 -14.33
C ARG A 73 6.60 4.52 -14.73
N GLN A 74 6.69 3.24 -14.36
CA GLN A 74 7.79 2.36 -14.77
C GLN A 74 7.84 2.19 -16.29
N ARG A 75 6.69 2.03 -16.95
CA ARG A 75 6.62 1.97 -18.42
C ARG A 75 7.15 3.24 -19.06
N GLN A 76 6.76 4.42 -18.58
CA GLN A 76 7.25 5.71 -19.10
C GLN A 76 8.77 5.83 -18.99
N ILE A 77 9.36 5.41 -17.86
CA ILE A 77 10.82 5.39 -17.68
C ILE A 77 11.47 4.42 -18.69
N ILE A 78 10.97 3.19 -18.80
CA ILE A 78 11.62 2.13 -19.59
C ILE A 78 11.42 2.32 -21.09
N GLU A 79 10.21 2.66 -21.53
CA GLU A 79 9.84 2.72 -22.95
C GLU A 79 10.04 4.11 -23.56
N GLU A 80 9.76 5.18 -22.80
CA GLU A 80 9.86 6.56 -23.30
C GLU A 80 11.16 7.26 -22.89
N GLY A 81 11.92 6.68 -21.95
CA GLY A 81 13.16 7.25 -21.43
C GLY A 81 12.94 8.44 -20.49
N TRP A 82 11.74 8.56 -19.90
CA TRP A 82 11.41 9.65 -18.95
C TRP A 82 11.99 9.37 -17.57
N THR A 83 13.31 9.42 -17.47
CA THR A 83 14.04 9.21 -16.20
C THR A 83 13.85 10.37 -15.24
N ALA A 84 14.30 10.21 -13.99
CA ALA A 84 14.32 11.30 -13.01
C ALA A 84 15.09 12.52 -13.53
N GLU A 85 16.23 12.28 -14.18
CA GLU A 85 17.07 13.33 -14.77
C GLU A 85 16.36 14.04 -15.93
N HIS A 86 15.65 13.29 -16.78
CA HIS A 86 14.79 13.88 -17.82
C HIS A 86 13.73 14.78 -17.18
N ASP A 87 13.07 14.31 -16.13
CA ASP A 87 12.00 15.07 -15.49
C ASP A 87 12.54 16.35 -14.83
N ASP A 88 13.76 16.33 -14.30
CA ASP A 88 14.43 17.50 -13.72
C ASP A 88 14.69 18.62 -14.77
N GLU A 89 14.67 18.29 -16.07
CA GLU A 89 14.75 19.28 -17.16
C GLU A 89 13.43 20.04 -17.39
N HIS A 90 12.29 19.56 -16.85
CA HIS A 90 10.95 20.15 -17.00
C HIS A 90 10.51 20.89 -15.73
N ALA A 91 11.17 22.01 -15.42
CA ALA A 91 10.97 22.76 -14.18
C ALA A 91 9.87 23.83 -14.24
N GLU A 92 9.28 24.10 -15.40
CA GLU A 92 8.28 25.17 -15.59
C GLU A 92 6.84 24.66 -15.41
N GLY A 93 6.67 23.43 -14.89
CA GLY A 93 5.37 22.81 -14.64
C GLY A 93 4.81 22.10 -15.88
N GLU A 94 5.64 21.77 -16.86
CA GLU A 94 5.23 21.02 -18.05
C GLU A 94 4.67 19.65 -17.66
N ILE A 95 5.31 18.91 -16.77
CA ILE A 95 4.84 17.58 -16.34
C ILE A 95 3.44 17.66 -15.71
N ALA A 96 3.21 18.65 -14.84
CA ALA A 96 1.90 18.93 -14.25
C ALA A 96 0.84 19.29 -15.31
N SER A 97 1.22 20.12 -16.28
CA SER A 97 0.33 20.54 -17.38
C SER A 97 -0.06 19.37 -18.29
N ALA A 98 0.89 18.48 -18.58
CA ALA A 98 0.65 17.24 -19.32
C ALA A 98 -0.29 16.29 -18.54
N ALA A 99 -0.09 16.16 -17.23
CA ALA A 99 -0.99 15.37 -16.39
C ALA A 99 -2.42 15.92 -16.41
N ALA A 100 -2.58 17.24 -16.29
CA ALA A 100 -3.87 17.90 -16.36
C ALA A 100 -4.57 17.67 -17.71
N CYS A 101 -3.84 17.71 -18.83
CA CYS A 101 -4.39 17.38 -20.14
C CYS A 101 -4.99 15.97 -20.16
N TYR A 102 -4.25 14.96 -19.70
CA TYR A 102 -4.75 13.59 -19.67
C TYR A 102 -5.97 13.43 -18.74
N ALA A 103 -5.99 14.13 -17.61
CA ALA A 103 -7.11 14.08 -16.67
C ALA A 103 -8.37 14.76 -17.22
N LEU A 104 -8.24 15.97 -17.76
CA LEU A 104 -9.35 16.76 -18.27
C LEU A 104 -10.00 16.11 -19.50
N PHE A 105 -9.21 15.57 -20.42
CA PHE A 105 -9.69 14.99 -21.68
C PHE A 105 -9.87 13.47 -21.64
N ALA A 106 -9.85 12.85 -20.45
CA ALA A 106 -10.06 11.41 -20.32
C ALA A 106 -11.41 10.95 -20.89
N ASN A 107 -12.47 11.76 -20.76
CA ASN A 107 -13.80 11.46 -21.30
C ASN A 107 -13.95 11.85 -22.78
N ASP A 108 -13.11 12.76 -23.26
CA ASP A 108 -13.20 13.37 -24.58
C ASP A 108 -12.16 12.73 -25.52
N GLN A 109 -12.41 11.47 -25.87
CA GLN A 109 -11.54 10.68 -26.72
C GLN A 109 -11.63 11.12 -28.19
N GLY A 110 -10.48 11.15 -28.88
CA GLY A 110 -10.42 11.43 -30.33
C GLY A 110 -10.46 12.92 -30.69
N PHE A 111 -10.40 13.80 -29.69
CA PHE A 111 -10.24 15.24 -29.91
C PHE A 111 -8.78 15.59 -30.20
N SER A 112 -8.57 16.73 -30.87
CA SER A 112 -7.23 17.27 -31.12
C SER A 112 -6.46 17.51 -29.84
N THR A 113 -5.12 17.49 -29.93
CA THR A 113 -4.22 17.83 -28.81
C THR A 113 -4.69 19.06 -28.04
N PRO A 114 -4.85 18.99 -26.71
CA PRO A 114 -5.25 20.11 -25.88
C PRO A 114 -4.35 21.33 -26.06
N ALA A 115 -4.93 22.53 -25.97
CA ALA A 115 -4.17 23.78 -26.12
C ALA A 115 -3.09 23.98 -25.05
N HIS A 116 -3.28 23.40 -23.86
CA HIS A 116 -2.33 23.46 -22.74
C HIS A 116 -1.40 22.24 -22.68
N TRP A 117 -1.39 21.40 -23.72
CA TRP A 117 -0.42 20.32 -23.83
C TRP A 117 0.98 20.93 -24.05
N PRO A 118 1.96 20.63 -23.19
CA PRO A 118 3.23 21.35 -23.16
C PRO A 118 4.24 20.85 -24.20
N TRP A 119 3.99 19.69 -24.82
CA TRP A 119 4.92 19.05 -25.73
C TRP A 119 4.39 18.98 -27.16
N GLY A 120 5.17 18.41 -28.08
CA GLY A 120 4.74 18.22 -29.46
C GLY A 120 3.46 17.39 -29.55
N LYS A 121 2.62 17.71 -30.55
CA LYS A 121 1.30 17.07 -30.76
C LYS A 121 1.42 15.57 -30.98
N GLU A 122 2.52 15.10 -31.53
CA GLU A 122 2.85 13.69 -31.74
C GLU A 122 3.05 12.90 -30.43
N ARG A 123 3.30 13.59 -29.32
CA ARG A 123 3.42 13.00 -27.98
C ARG A 123 2.06 12.83 -27.30
N TRP A 124 1.01 13.48 -27.81
CA TRP A 124 -0.35 13.32 -27.31
C TRP A 124 -0.95 12.02 -27.82
N LYS A 125 -1.15 11.05 -26.92
CA LYS A 125 -1.64 9.71 -27.27
C LYS A 125 -2.69 9.25 -26.26
N GLN A 126 -3.95 9.59 -26.50
CA GLN A 126 -5.06 9.06 -25.72
C GLN A 126 -5.20 7.56 -25.90
N ALA A 127 -5.63 6.87 -24.86
CA ALA A 127 -5.78 5.41 -24.86
C ALA A 127 -7.01 4.95 -24.07
N GLY A 128 -8.04 5.80 -23.99
CA GLY A 128 -9.28 5.55 -23.27
C GLY A 128 -9.26 6.12 -21.85
N GLN A 129 -10.44 6.50 -21.37
CA GLN A 129 -10.65 7.20 -20.10
C GLN A 129 -9.83 6.65 -18.94
N ARG A 130 -9.99 5.36 -18.61
CA ARG A 130 -9.29 4.77 -17.45
C ARG A 130 -7.78 4.80 -17.61
N ARG A 131 -7.25 4.60 -18.82
CA ARG A 131 -5.80 4.55 -19.09
C ARG A 131 -5.20 5.95 -19.12
N ASP A 132 -5.92 6.94 -19.64
CA ASP A 132 -5.49 8.33 -19.62
C ASP A 132 -5.42 8.87 -18.18
N LEU A 133 -6.36 8.47 -17.32
CA LEU A 133 -6.28 8.77 -15.88
C LEU A 133 -5.07 8.11 -15.18
N VAL A 134 -4.67 6.90 -15.61
CA VAL A 134 -3.42 6.28 -15.11
C VAL A 134 -2.21 7.10 -15.55
N LYS A 135 -2.15 7.49 -16.82
CA LYS A 135 -1.06 8.32 -17.34
C LYS A 135 -0.98 9.65 -16.60
N ALA A 136 -2.11 10.28 -16.34
CA ALA A 136 -2.19 11.50 -15.53
C ALA A 136 -1.62 11.26 -14.12
N GLY A 137 -2.04 10.18 -13.44
CA GLY A 137 -1.51 9.82 -12.13
C GLY A 137 0.00 9.55 -12.13
N ALA A 138 0.51 8.88 -13.17
CA ALA A 138 1.93 8.60 -13.32
C ALA A 138 2.75 9.88 -13.55
N LEU A 139 2.22 10.84 -14.33
CA LEU A 139 2.84 12.15 -14.53
C LEU A 139 2.80 13.02 -13.26
N ILE A 140 1.70 12.97 -12.48
CA ILE A 140 1.65 13.64 -11.17
C ILE A 140 2.70 13.07 -10.23
N LEU A 141 2.85 11.73 -10.19
CA LEU A 141 3.89 11.09 -9.40
C LEU A 141 5.28 11.57 -9.83
N ALA A 142 5.55 11.63 -11.13
CA ALA A 142 6.81 12.13 -11.68
C ALA A 142 7.11 13.59 -11.25
N GLU A 143 6.11 14.47 -11.32
CA GLU A 143 6.28 15.87 -10.91
C GLU A 143 6.51 16.02 -9.41
N ILE A 144 5.81 15.23 -8.58
CA ILE A 144 6.05 15.23 -7.13
C ILE A 144 7.48 14.75 -6.84
N GLU A 145 7.92 13.66 -7.46
CA GLU A 145 9.30 13.16 -7.31
C GLU A 145 10.33 14.22 -7.71
N ARG A 146 10.07 14.97 -8.79
CA ARG A 146 10.91 16.08 -9.25
C ARG A 146 10.96 17.23 -8.24
N LEU A 147 9.80 17.62 -7.70
CA LEU A 147 9.70 18.65 -6.67
C LEU A 147 10.40 18.25 -5.37
N ASP A 148 10.25 16.98 -4.94
CA ASP A 148 10.91 16.44 -3.76
C ASP A 148 12.43 16.44 -3.91
N ARG A 149 12.96 16.15 -5.12
CA ARG A 149 14.40 16.28 -5.42
C ARG A 149 14.87 17.73 -5.46
N ALA A 150 14.05 18.64 -5.98
CA ALA A 150 14.38 20.05 -6.09
C ALA A 150 14.30 20.80 -4.75
N ALA A 151 13.54 20.27 -3.77
CA ALA A 151 13.43 20.85 -2.45
C ALA A 151 14.79 20.78 -1.72
N PRO A 152 15.25 21.88 -1.09
CA PRO A 152 16.44 21.81 -0.25
C PRO A 152 16.16 20.84 0.89
N ALA A 153 17.14 19.97 1.19
CA ALA A 153 17.07 19.02 2.31
C ALA A 153 16.61 19.78 3.55
N GLN A 154 15.40 19.50 4.00
CA GLN A 154 14.87 20.12 5.20
C GLN A 154 15.77 19.65 6.35
N GLU A 155 16.59 20.55 6.89
CA GLU A 155 17.26 20.33 8.17
C GLU A 155 16.15 20.07 9.19
N SER A 156 16.05 18.81 9.62
CA SER A 156 15.15 18.39 10.68
C SER A 156 15.61 19.01 11.99
N GLU A 157 14.83 19.95 12.52
CA GLU A 157 14.95 20.51 13.87
C GLU A 157 14.27 19.60 14.91
#